data_AF-A0A7J3BHE1-F1
#
_entry.id   AF-A0A7J3BHE1-F1
#
_cell.length_a   1.000
_cell.length_b   1.000
_cell.length_c   1.000
_cell.angle_alpha   90.00
_cell.angle_beta   90.00
_cell.angle_gamma   90.00
#
_symmetry.space_group_name_H-M   'P 1'
#
loop_
_entity.id
_entity.type
_entity.pdbx_description
1 polymer ?
#
loop_
_entity_poly.entity_id
_entity_poly.type
_entity_poly.pdbx_seq_one_letter_code
_entity_poly.pdbx_strand_id
1 'polypeptide(L)'
;MVRTYDWIGHHVIKRVVVFEGIVENIEPLRIGSGKGVALESITEFEILKIYNSKINQYVPVIPGSSWKGVFRSTATAILTTLGIPNVCDGLPNTSCKFDSKRLKGLTIQEKLNTIVSEGPSPCILCLIFGSQSFTSHVVFNDSAAVSDYMLGYRTGIAIDRRTNSVRRGALYTVEYIEPGTKFSFRLEAKNLPNYALGLLAQVIMDIDSGFIKVGGFKSRGFGTIKFVELKIRVFSSQGMVLEKGVLDSLDPIDSKVELTGEWVKDLDILRQVFLNSLDKIRKVAESGWRWNVLTAEVK
;
A
#
# COMPACT_ATOMS: atom_id res chain seq x y z
N MET A 1 31.47 -3.57 -5.41
CA MET A 1 31.01 -2.51 -4.48
C MET A 1 29.50 -2.39 -4.58
N VAL A 2 28.76 -2.74 -3.53
CA VAL A 2 27.32 -2.46 -3.45
C VAL A 2 27.17 -0.95 -3.38
N ARG A 3 26.55 -0.36 -4.41
CA ARG A 3 26.34 1.10 -4.49
C ARG A 3 25.27 1.50 -3.48
N THR A 4 25.55 2.48 -2.64
CA THR A 4 24.61 2.97 -1.61
C THR A 4 23.33 3.51 -2.25
N TYR A 5 22.16 3.21 -1.67
CA TYR A 5 20.83 3.67 -2.14
C TYR A 5 20.43 3.28 -3.56
N ASP A 6 21.16 2.36 -4.17
CA ASP A 6 20.90 1.88 -5.53
C ASP A 6 19.56 1.14 -5.67
N TRP A 7 18.93 0.79 -4.54
CA TRP A 7 17.57 0.26 -4.49
C TRP A 7 16.50 1.23 -4.99
N ILE A 8 16.75 2.56 -4.94
CA ILE A 8 15.86 3.61 -5.46
C ILE A 8 15.66 3.48 -6.98
N GLY A 9 16.66 2.92 -7.67
CA GLY A 9 16.59 2.68 -9.10
C GLY A 9 15.81 1.41 -9.44
N HIS A 10 15.06 1.46 -10.55
CA HIS A 10 14.37 0.29 -11.14
C HIS A 10 15.21 -0.43 -12.21
N HIS A 11 16.44 0.03 -12.45
CA HIS A 11 17.31 -0.44 -13.54
C HIS A 11 17.92 -1.84 -13.29
N VAL A 12 17.98 -2.28 -12.03
CA VAL A 12 18.44 -3.62 -11.64
C VAL A 12 17.45 -4.19 -10.64
N ILE A 13 17.01 -5.43 -10.85
CA ILE A 13 16.23 -6.16 -9.84
C ILE A 13 17.22 -6.86 -8.90
N LYS A 14 17.23 -6.47 -7.63
CA LYS A 14 18.01 -7.10 -6.56
C LYS A 14 17.20 -8.19 -5.87
N ARG A 15 15.96 -7.83 -5.50
CA ARG A 15 15.00 -8.74 -4.87
C ARG A 15 13.56 -8.33 -5.13
N VAL A 16 12.66 -9.30 -5.04
CA VAL A 16 11.21 -9.10 -4.99
C VAL A 16 10.68 -9.83 -3.76
N VAL A 17 9.98 -9.11 -2.88
CA VAL A 17 9.28 -9.68 -1.73
C VAL A 17 7.80 -9.68 -2.03
N VAL A 18 7.14 -10.84 -1.93
CA VAL A 18 5.73 -11.01 -2.25
C VAL A 18 4.98 -11.42 -1.00
N PHE A 19 4.01 -10.61 -0.61
CA PHE A 19 3.01 -10.92 0.41
C PHE A 19 1.78 -11.46 -0.31
N GLU A 20 1.47 -12.74 -0.14
CA GLU A 20 0.37 -13.43 -0.82
C GLU A 20 -0.48 -14.18 0.20
N GLY A 21 -1.80 -14.09 0.09
CA GLY A 21 -2.67 -14.63 1.12
C GLY A 21 -4.14 -14.57 0.78
N ILE A 22 -4.97 -14.88 1.77
CA ILE A 22 -6.42 -14.76 1.70
C ILE A 22 -6.89 -13.80 2.78
N VAL A 23 -7.74 -12.85 2.39
CA VAL A 23 -8.40 -11.93 3.32
C VAL A 23 -9.89 -12.20 3.36
N GLU A 24 -10.52 -11.97 4.52
CA GLU A 24 -11.95 -12.16 4.73
C GLU A 24 -12.57 -10.88 5.25
N ASN A 25 -13.74 -10.50 4.72
CA ASN A 25 -14.49 -9.38 5.27
C ASN A 25 -15.31 -9.83 6.50
N ILE A 26 -14.98 -9.27 7.66
CA ILE A 26 -15.68 -9.57 8.93
C ILE A 26 -16.92 -8.69 9.10
N GLU A 27 -16.88 -7.48 8.53
CA GLU A 27 -18.01 -6.57 8.44
C GLU A 27 -18.50 -6.47 6.98
N PRO A 28 -19.72 -5.94 6.76
CA PRO A 28 -20.18 -5.56 5.43
C PRO A 28 -19.11 -4.79 4.65
N LEU A 29 -18.79 -5.22 3.43
CA LEU A 29 -17.76 -4.61 2.61
C LEU A 29 -18.38 -3.90 1.40
N ARG A 30 -18.00 -2.64 1.18
CA ARG A 30 -18.39 -1.88 0.00
C ARG A 30 -17.18 -1.30 -0.71
N ILE A 31 -16.94 -1.77 -1.92
CA ILE A 31 -15.99 -1.17 -2.86
C ILE A 31 -16.80 -0.66 -4.05
N GLY A 32 -16.93 0.66 -4.20
CA GLY A 32 -17.76 1.23 -5.26
C GLY A 32 -17.13 1.10 -6.65
N SER A 33 -17.95 0.87 -7.67
CA SER A 33 -17.53 0.78 -9.09
C SER A 33 -17.10 2.11 -9.72
N GLY A 34 -17.36 3.24 -9.06
CA GLY A 34 -17.14 4.58 -9.58
C GLY A 34 -18.42 5.21 -10.14
N LYS A 35 -18.35 6.46 -10.63
CA LYS A 35 -19.50 7.14 -11.24
C LYS A 35 -19.66 6.67 -12.69
N GLY A 36 -20.23 5.48 -12.84
CA GLY A 36 -20.70 4.95 -14.11
C GLY A 36 -21.96 4.16 -13.81
N VAL A 37 -23.07 4.87 -13.63
CA VAL A 37 -24.39 4.25 -13.48
C VAL A 37 -24.67 3.56 -14.80
N ALA A 38 -24.57 2.23 -14.84
CA ALA A 38 -25.22 1.49 -15.90
C ALA A 38 -26.69 1.89 -15.84
N LEU A 39 -27.29 2.31 -16.95
CA LEU A 39 -28.67 2.82 -17.01
C LEU A 39 -29.71 1.85 -16.41
N GLU A 40 -29.32 0.59 -16.17
CA GLU A 40 -30.13 -0.51 -15.65
C GLU A 40 -29.81 -0.89 -14.19
N SER A 41 -29.01 -0.10 -13.46
CA SER A 41 -28.64 -0.42 -12.07
C SER A 41 -29.86 -0.39 -11.13
N ILE A 42 -30.06 -1.44 -10.36
CA ILE A 42 -31.11 -1.53 -9.32
C ILE A 42 -30.78 -0.64 -8.12
N THR A 43 -29.51 -0.24 -7.96
CA THR A 43 -29.03 0.56 -6.83
C THR A 43 -28.15 1.73 -7.26
N GLU A 44 -28.25 2.86 -6.56
CA GLU A 44 -27.42 4.05 -6.83
C GLU A 44 -25.94 3.83 -6.47
N PHE A 45 -25.65 2.85 -5.62
CA PHE A 45 -24.31 2.57 -5.11
C PHE A 45 -23.95 1.09 -5.25
N GLU A 46 -23.70 0.67 -6.49
CA GLU A 46 -23.23 -0.67 -6.81
C GLU A 46 -21.80 -0.91 -6.35
N ILE A 47 -21.51 -2.18 -6.04
CA ILE A 47 -20.15 -2.63 -5.81
C ILE A 47 -19.45 -2.93 -7.12
N LEU A 48 -18.13 -2.82 -7.13
CA LEU A 48 -17.31 -3.21 -8.26
C LEU A 48 -17.28 -4.73 -8.41
N LYS A 49 -17.64 -5.21 -9.60
CA LYS A 49 -17.60 -6.63 -9.98
C LYS A 49 -16.77 -6.78 -11.26
N ILE A 50 -16.03 -7.87 -11.38
CA ILE A 50 -15.31 -8.26 -12.59
C ILE A 50 -15.83 -9.60 -13.09
N TYR A 51 -15.84 -9.79 -14.41
CA TYR A 51 -16.23 -11.08 -14.98
C TYR A 51 -15.10 -12.10 -14.82
N ASN A 52 -15.38 -13.20 -14.13
CA ASN A 52 -14.45 -14.31 -13.95
C ASN A 52 -14.79 -15.43 -14.94
N SER A 53 -13.97 -15.57 -15.98
CA SER A 53 -14.16 -16.54 -17.05
C SER A 53 -14.07 -18.00 -16.60
N LYS A 54 -13.35 -18.29 -15.50
CA LYS A 54 -13.18 -19.67 -15.01
C LYS A 54 -14.48 -20.26 -14.46
N ILE A 55 -15.31 -19.40 -13.88
CA ILE A 55 -16.58 -19.76 -13.23
C ILE A 55 -17.78 -19.13 -13.93
N ASN A 56 -17.56 -18.48 -15.09
CA ASN A 56 -18.58 -17.85 -15.93
C ASN A 56 -19.54 -16.91 -15.16
N GLN A 57 -19.03 -16.14 -14.19
CA GLN A 57 -19.84 -15.24 -13.37
C GLN A 57 -19.11 -13.95 -12.99
N TYR A 58 -19.87 -12.89 -12.72
CA TYR A 58 -19.34 -11.64 -12.18
C TYR A 58 -19.08 -11.77 -10.69
N VAL A 59 -17.84 -11.54 -10.25
CA VAL A 59 -17.45 -11.64 -8.84
C VAL A 59 -17.06 -10.27 -8.27
N PRO A 60 -17.35 -10.00 -6.98
CA PRO A 60 -16.83 -8.82 -6.31
C PRO A 60 -15.30 -8.78 -6.31
N VAL A 61 -14.74 -7.58 -6.39
CA VAL A 61 -13.29 -7.36 -6.38
C VAL A 61 -12.91 -6.18 -5.50
N ILE A 62 -11.78 -6.30 -4.80
CA ILE A 62 -11.08 -5.15 -4.19
C ILE A 62 -9.93 -4.78 -5.12
N PRO A 63 -9.98 -3.64 -5.83
CA PRO A 63 -8.93 -3.23 -6.75
C PRO A 63 -7.59 -3.04 -6.04
N GLY A 64 -6.50 -3.33 -6.75
CA GLY A 64 -5.14 -3.01 -6.32
C GLY A 64 -4.96 -1.52 -6.05
N SER A 65 -5.68 -0.65 -6.77
CA SER A 65 -5.72 0.79 -6.49
C SER A 65 -6.38 1.13 -5.14
N SER A 66 -7.42 0.38 -4.73
CA SER A 66 -8.05 0.53 -3.42
C SER A 66 -7.12 0.09 -2.30
N TRP A 67 -6.43 -1.04 -2.47
CA TRP A 67 -5.38 -1.46 -1.54
C TRP A 67 -4.27 -0.42 -1.43
N LYS A 68 -3.72 0.00 -2.56
CA LYS A 68 -2.65 1.01 -2.61
C LYS A 68 -3.07 2.31 -1.93
N GLY A 69 -4.32 2.75 -2.11
CA GLY A 69 -4.87 3.92 -1.44
C GLY A 69 -4.96 3.75 0.08
N VAL A 70 -5.49 2.63 0.57
CA VAL A 70 -5.52 2.31 2.00
C VAL A 70 -4.11 2.30 2.57
N PHE A 71 -3.21 1.53 1.97
CA PHE A 71 -1.84 1.39 2.46
C PHE A 71 -1.09 2.72 2.49
N ARG A 72 -1.23 3.53 1.44
CA ARG A 72 -0.60 4.85 1.40
C ARG A 72 -1.16 5.79 2.46
N SER A 73 -2.48 5.84 2.62
CA SER A 73 -3.11 6.72 3.62
C SER A 73 -2.75 6.32 5.05
N THR A 74 -2.75 5.02 5.37
CA THR A 74 -2.34 4.51 6.68
C THR A 74 -0.85 4.76 6.94
N ALA A 75 0.02 4.46 5.98
CA ALA A 75 1.45 4.73 6.11
C ALA A 75 1.75 6.22 6.31
N THR A 76 0.99 7.11 5.65
CA THR A 76 1.08 8.57 5.86
C THR A 76 0.69 8.96 7.29
N ALA A 77 -0.41 8.39 7.80
CA ALA A 77 -0.84 8.64 9.17
C ALA A 77 0.21 8.16 10.18
N ILE A 78 0.71 6.93 10.03
CA ILE A 78 1.77 6.36 10.89
C ILE A 78 2.99 7.28 10.94
N LEU A 79 3.55 7.63 9.78
CA LEU A 79 4.76 8.47 9.72
C LEU A 79 4.53 9.87 10.32
N THR A 80 3.37 10.48 10.05
CA THR A 80 3.00 11.77 10.64
C THR A 80 2.88 11.69 12.17
N THR A 81 2.23 10.64 12.69
CA THR A 81 2.10 10.40 14.14
C THR A 81 3.46 10.17 14.81
N LEU A 82 4.39 9.51 14.13
CA LEU A 82 5.76 9.28 14.62
C LEU A 82 6.70 10.50 14.45
N GLY A 83 6.17 11.63 13.99
CA GLY A 83 6.91 12.88 13.84
C GLY A 83 7.93 12.87 12.71
N ILE A 84 7.70 12.09 11.64
CA ILE A 84 8.54 12.14 10.43
C ILE A 84 8.02 13.28 9.53
N PRO A 85 8.78 14.36 9.33
CA PRO A 85 8.32 15.52 8.57
C PRO A 85 8.33 15.27 7.05
N ASN A 86 7.71 16.17 6.30
CA ASN A 86 7.85 16.27 4.83
C ASN A 86 7.47 15.00 4.05
N VAL A 87 6.53 14.20 4.54
CA VAL A 87 5.98 13.04 3.83
C VAL A 87 4.78 13.43 2.96
N CYS A 88 4.63 12.79 1.80
CA CYS A 88 3.56 13.11 0.85
C CYS A 88 2.40 12.11 0.92
N ASP A 89 1.18 12.60 1.09
CA ASP A 89 -0.05 11.80 1.08
C ASP A 89 -0.41 11.23 -0.31
N GLY A 90 0.14 11.80 -1.39
CA GLY A 90 -0.06 11.34 -2.78
C GLY A 90 -1.27 11.90 -3.49
N LEU A 91 -1.92 12.92 -2.93
CA LEU A 91 -2.93 13.68 -3.64
C LEU A 91 -2.29 14.51 -4.78
N PRO A 92 -3.08 14.94 -5.79
CA PRO A 92 -2.58 15.85 -6.80
C PRO A 92 -1.97 17.10 -6.17
N ASN A 93 -0.80 17.52 -6.65
CA ASN A 93 -0.02 18.65 -6.14
C ASN A 93 0.57 18.53 -4.73
N THR A 94 0.34 17.43 -4.00
CA THR A 94 0.94 17.19 -2.67
C THR A 94 2.01 16.10 -2.70
N SER A 95 2.28 15.49 -3.86
CA SER A 95 3.41 14.59 -4.07
C SER A 95 4.71 15.32 -4.40
N CYS A 96 5.87 14.73 -4.06
CA CYS A 96 7.19 15.22 -4.48
C CYS A 96 7.19 15.48 -5.99
N LYS A 97 7.30 16.75 -6.37
CA LYS A 97 7.43 17.17 -7.77
C LYS A 97 8.91 17.14 -8.13
N PHE A 98 9.26 16.30 -9.09
CA PHE A 98 10.61 16.26 -9.62
C PHE A 98 10.58 16.60 -11.11
N ASP A 99 11.39 17.59 -11.49
CA ASP A 99 11.56 17.98 -12.88
C ASP A 99 12.46 16.98 -13.59
N SER A 100 11.83 16.04 -14.30
CA SER A 100 12.51 15.00 -15.08
C SER A 100 13.41 15.57 -16.19
N LYS A 101 13.25 16.84 -16.58
CA LYS A 101 14.16 17.50 -17.53
C LYS A 101 15.59 17.57 -17.00
N ARG A 102 15.77 17.67 -15.68
CA ARG A 102 17.10 17.68 -15.02
C ARG A 102 17.88 16.38 -15.21
N LEU A 103 17.21 15.29 -15.60
CA LEU A 103 17.83 13.97 -15.80
C LEU A 103 18.08 13.65 -17.27
N LYS A 104 17.70 14.53 -18.20
CA LYS A 104 17.92 14.29 -19.64
C LYS A 104 19.42 14.32 -19.95
N GLY A 105 19.89 13.33 -20.71
CA GLY A 105 21.29 13.21 -21.12
C GLY A 105 22.24 12.61 -20.08
N LEU A 106 21.80 12.41 -18.83
CA LEU A 106 22.61 11.81 -17.77
C LEU A 106 22.64 10.27 -17.87
N THR A 107 23.77 9.69 -17.48
CA THR A 107 23.92 8.24 -17.24
C THR A 107 23.04 7.78 -16.07
N ILE A 108 22.78 6.47 -15.97
CA ILE A 108 21.98 5.90 -14.87
C ILE A 108 22.58 6.28 -13.50
N GLN A 109 23.92 6.28 -13.39
CA GLN A 109 24.60 6.59 -12.14
C GLN A 109 24.45 8.07 -11.76
N GLU A 110 24.62 8.98 -12.71
CA GLU A 110 24.43 10.41 -12.48
C GLU A 110 23.00 10.72 -12.07
N LYS A 111 22.02 10.07 -12.71
CA LYS A 111 20.60 10.21 -12.33
C LYS A 111 20.36 9.81 -10.88
N LEU A 112 20.91 8.67 -10.45
CA LEU A 112 20.78 8.20 -9.07
C LEU A 112 21.48 9.15 -8.10
N ASN A 113 22.69 9.61 -8.42
CA ASN A 113 23.42 10.55 -7.59
C ASN A 113 22.64 11.86 -7.40
N THR A 114 22.02 12.40 -8.45
CA THR A 114 21.15 13.58 -8.38
C THR A 114 19.96 13.30 -7.46
N ILE A 115 19.24 12.17 -7.63
CA ILE A 115 18.09 11.83 -6.78
C ILE A 115 18.48 11.70 -5.30
N VAL A 116 19.63 11.09 -5.03
CA VAL A 116 20.13 10.82 -3.67
C VAL A 116 20.69 12.07 -2.99
N SER A 117 21.33 12.97 -3.75
CA SER A 117 22.17 14.04 -3.19
C SER A 117 21.65 15.46 -3.44
N GLU A 118 21.02 15.71 -4.59
CA GLU A 118 20.65 17.05 -5.05
C GLU A 118 19.12 17.17 -5.10
N GLY A 119 18.56 17.99 -4.21
CA GLY A 119 17.11 18.16 -4.11
C GLY A 119 16.45 18.64 -5.43
N PRO A 120 15.15 18.33 -5.63
CA PRO A 120 14.19 17.76 -4.69
C PRO A 120 14.18 16.22 -4.69
N SER A 121 14.52 15.57 -3.57
CA SER A 121 14.56 14.11 -3.48
C SER A 121 13.18 13.52 -3.12
N PRO A 122 12.79 12.34 -3.64
CA PRO A 122 11.54 11.70 -3.27
C PRO A 122 11.54 11.26 -1.80
N CYS A 123 10.43 11.54 -1.10
CA CYS A 123 10.20 10.98 0.22
C CYS A 123 9.98 9.46 0.18
N ILE A 124 10.12 8.80 1.33
CA ILE A 124 9.93 7.35 1.46
C ILE A 124 8.58 6.86 0.89
N LEU A 125 7.49 7.61 1.10
CA LEU A 125 6.16 7.24 0.59
C LEU A 125 6.06 7.35 -0.93
N CYS A 126 6.71 8.35 -1.54
CA CYS A 126 6.78 8.48 -2.99
C CYS A 126 7.67 7.40 -3.61
N LEU A 127 8.68 6.90 -2.91
CA LEU A 127 9.45 5.73 -3.34
C LEU A 127 8.60 4.46 -3.25
N ILE A 128 7.99 4.18 -2.09
CA ILE A 128 7.15 2.99 -1.89
C ILE A 128 5.99 2.96 -2.90
N PHE A 129 5.15 4.00 -2.87
CA PHE A 129 3.87 4.03 -3.59
C PHE A 129 3.92 4.76 -4.93
N GLY A 130 5.03 5.37 -5.30
CA GLY A 130 5.18 6.14 -6.54
C GLY A 130 4.63 7.56 -6.44
N SER A 131 4.88 8.35 -7.49
CA SER A 131 4.27 9.66 -7.73
C SER A 131 4.18 9.92 -9.24
N GLN A 132 3.74 11.11 -9.65
CA GLN A 132 3.77 11.51 -11.06
C GLN A 132 5.18 11.51 -11.66
N SER A 133 6.21 11.66 -10.82
CA SER A 133 7.61 11.70 -11.25
C SER A 133 8.37 10.38 -11.05
N PHE A 134 7.86 9.46 -10.23
CA PHE A 134 8.59 8.26 -9.79
C PHE A 134 7.72 7.01 -9.84
N THR A 135 8.28 5.92 -10.37
CA THR A 135 7.64 4.61 -10.38
C THR A 135 7.63 4.00 -8.97
N SER A 136 6.52 3.36 -8.61
CA SER A 136 6.38 2.72 -7.30
C SER A 136 7.22 1.45 -7.19
N HIS A 137 7.80 1.22 -6.01
CA HIS A 137 8.43 -0.05 -5.66
C HIS A 137 7.43 -1.14 -5.31
N VAL A 138 6.16 -0.78 -5.04
CA VAL A 138 5.09 -1.74 -4.75
C VAL A 138 4.09 -1.86 -5.89
N VAL A 139 3.59 -3.08 -6.09
CA VAL A 139 2.47 -3.40 -6.98
C VAL A 139 1.43 -4.16 -6.15
N PHE A 140 0.17 -3.70 -6.22
CA PHE A 140 -0.97 -4.38 -5.61
C PHE A 140 -1.81 -4.99 -6.73
N ASN A 141 -2.10 -6.28 -6.62
CA ASN A 141 -3.01 -6.96 -7.54
C ASN A 141 -4.47 -6.77 -7.11
N ASP A 142 -5.38 -6.93 -8.07
CA ASP A 142 -6.80 -6.98 -7.79
C ASP A 142 -7.13 -8.25 -7.01
N SER A 143 -7.92 -8.08 -5.95
CA SER A 143 -8.35 -9.15 -5.06
C SER A 143 -9.76 -9.58 -5.42
N ALA A 144 -9.88 -10.59 -6.26
CA ALA A 144 -11.18 -11.18 -6.61
C ALA A 144 -11.69 -12.10 -5.49
N ALA A 145 -13.02 -12.21 -5.36
CA ALA A 145 -13.61 -13.20 -4.47
C ALA A 145 -13.22 -14.63 -4.90
N VAL A 146 -12.79 -15.45 -3.93
CA VAL A 146 -12.36 -16.84 -4.13
C VAL A 146 -13.24 -17.84 -3.38
N SER A 147 -14.22 -17.36 -2.60
CA SER A 147 -15.28 -18.15 -2.00
C SER A 147 -16.64 -17.72 -2.56
N ASP A 148 -17.69 -18.42 -2.14
CA ASP A 148 -19.06 -17.93 -2.27
C ASP A 148 -19.20 -16.57 -1.59
N TYR A 149 -20.08 -15.74 -2.14
CA TYR A 149 -20.39 -14.41 -1.64
C TYR A 149 -21.89 -14.16 -1.70
N MET A 150 -22.39 -13.31 -0.81
CA MET A 150 -23.77 -12.85 -0.80
C MET A 150 -23.79 -11.33 -0.87
N LEU A 151 -24.70 -10.79 -1.66
CA LEU A 151 -24.91 -9.36 -1.78
C LEU A 151 -26.02 -8.94 -0.83
N GLY A 152 -25.76 -7.92 -0.03
CA GLY A 152 -26.71 -7.25 0.83
C GLY A 152 -27.11 -5.89 0.26
N TYR A 153 -28.30 -5.44 0.61
CA TYR A 153 -28.84 -4.15 0.19
C TYR A 153 -29.36 -3.40 1.41
N ARG A 154 -28.90 -2.16 1.58
CA ARG A 154 -29.35 -1.29 2.68
C ARG A 154 -29.83 0.04 2.15
N THR A 155 -31.09 0.38 2.43
CA THR A 155 -31.62 1.72 2.18
C THR A 155 -31.11 2.68 3.26
N GLY A 156 -30.50 3.77 2.81
CA GLY A 156 -30.09 4.88 3.65
C GLY A 156 -30.95 6.11 3.38
N ILE A 157 -30.98 7.02 4.36
CA ILE A 157 -31.53 8.38 4.22
C ILE A 157 -30.39 9.40 4.24
N ALA A 158 -30.50 10.46 3.44
CA ALA A 158 -29.67 11.65 3.60
C ALA A 158 -30.46 12.74 4.36
N ILE A 159 -29.92 13.15 5.51
CA ILE A 159 -30.50 14.19 6.36
C ILE A 159 -29.85 15.53 5.99
N ASP A 160 -30.67 16.53 5.72
CA ASP A 160 -30.21 17.91 5.57
C ASP A 160 -29.91 18.47 6.96
N ARG A 161 -28.63 18.76 7.23
CA ARG A 161 -28.17 19.27 8.54
C ARG A 161 -28.68 20.67 8.87
N ARG A 162 -29.17 21.44 7.89
CA ARG A 162 -29.71 22.78 8.09
C ARG A 162 -31.19 22.73 8.48
N THR A 163 -31.95 21.82 7.87
CA THR A 163 -33.40 21.71 8.10
C THR A 163 -33.78 20.58 9.05
N ASN A 164 -32.83 19.72 9.45
CA ASN A 164 -33.03 18.49 10.23
C ASN A 164 -34.12 17.58 9.63
N SER A 165 -34.37 17.70 8.33
CA SER A 165 -35.36 16.91 7.60
C SER A 165 -34.68 15.99 6.60
N VAL A 166 -35.38 14.91 6.21
CA VAL A 166 -34.95 14.08 5.09
C VAL A 166 -34.97 14.94 3.83
N ARG A 167 -33.82 15.05 3.15
CA ARG A 167 -33.75 15.78 1.88
C ARG A 167 -34.72 15.12 0.88
N ARG A 168 -35.45 15.88 0.06
CA ARG A 168 -36.29 15.28 -0.99
C ARG A 168 -35.43 14.44 -1.95
N GLY A 169 -35.82 13.20 -2.23
CA GLY A 169 -35.05 12.26 -3.05
C GLY A 169 -33.82 11.67 -2.35
N ALA A 170 -33.81 11.62 -1.02
CA ALA A 170 -32.64 11.20 -0.23
C ALA A 170 -32.61 9.71 0.17
N LEU A 171 -33.52 8.91 -0.37
CA LEU A 171 -33.44 7.46 -0.25
C LEU A 171 -32.42 6.97 -1.26
N TYR A 172 -31.34 6.37 -0.77
CA TYR A 172 -30.36 5.71 -1.62
C TYR A 172 -30.22 4.27 -1.15
N THR A 173 -30.12 3.35 -2.10
CA THR A 173 -29.85 1.94 -1.79
C THR A 173 -28.36 1.68 -1.96
N VAL A 174 -27.75 1.11 -0.94
CA VAL A 174 -26.34 0.72 -0.91
C VAL A 174 -26.26 -0.78 -1.12
N GLU A 175 -25.63 -1.22 -2.20
CA GLU A 175 -25.18 -2.59 -2.36
C GLU A 175 -23.87 -2.80 -1.58
N TYR A 176 -23.75 -3.95 -0.94
CA TYR A 176 -22.54 -4.35 -0.22
C TYR A 176 -22.39 -5.87 -0.21
N ILE A 177 -21.21 -6.33 0.19
CA ILE A 177 -20.86 -7.74 0.32
C ILE A 177 -21.08 -8.13 1.77
N GLU A 178 -21.91 -9.14 2.01
CA GLU A 178 -22.16 -9.68 3.36
C GLU A 178 -20.86 -10.25 3.98
N PRO A 179 -20.72 -10.24 5.32
CA PRO A 179 -19.59 -10.85 6.02
C PRO A 179 -19.30 -12.31 5.61
N GLY A 180 -18.02 -12.68 5.64
CA GLY A 180 -17.54 -14.05 5.41
C GLY A 180 -17.03 -14.33 3.99
N THR A 181 -17.04 -13.35 3.09
CA THR A 181 -16.47 -13.51 1.74
C THR A 181 -14.95 -13.44 1.78
N LYS A 182 -14.29 -14.38 1.11
CA LYS A 182 -12.83 -14.46 1.01
C LYS A 182 -12.33 -13.91 -0.31
N PHE A 183 -11.24 -13.15 -0.26
CA PHE A 183 -10.59 -12.54 -1.42
C PHE A 183 -9.11 -12.91 -1.47
N SER A 184 -8.58 -13.13 -2.66
CA SER A 184 -7.14 -13.32 -2.84
C SER A 184 -6.39 -12.01 -2.58
N PHE A 185 -5.32 -12.01 -1.81
CA PHE A 185 -4.46 -10.83 -1.58
C PHE A 185 -3.07 -11.07 -2.16
N ARG A 186 -2.54 -10.08 -2.91
CA ARG A 186 -1.16 -10.12 -3.39
C ARG A 186 -0.56 -8.72 -3.51
N LEU A 187 0.57 -8.53 -2.83
CA LEU A 187 1.40 -7.33 -2.82
C LEU A 187 2.84 -7.72 -3.16
N GLU A 188 3.38 -7.13 -4.21
CA GLU A 188 4.77 -7.31 -4.65
C GLU A 188 5.60 -6.06 -4.33
N ALA A 189 6.70 -6.21 -3.61
CA ALA A 189 7.64 -5.15 -3.28
C ALA A 189 9.00 -5.42 -3.93
N LYS A 190 9.37 -4.59 -4.92
CA LYS A 190 10.62 -4.71 -5.69
C LYS A 190 11.69 -3.83 -5.09
N ASN A 191 12.87 -4.40 -4.79
CA ASN A 191 14.03 -3.71 -4.22
C ASN A 191 13.73 -2.89 -2.95
N LEU A 192 12.64 -3.17 -2.23
CA LEU A 192 12.27 -2.34 -1.09
C LEU A 192 13.13 -2.73 0.14
N PRO A 193 13.76 -1.78 0.85
CA PRO A 193 14.57 -2.06 2.05
C PRO A 193 13.69 -2.59 3.20
N ASN A 194 14.31 -3.29 4.16
CA ASN A 194 13.56 -3.98 5.23
C ASN A 194 12.78 -3.02 6.12
N TYR A 195 13.30 -1.83 6.41
CA TYR A 195 12.54 -0.82 7.16
C TYR A 195 11.28 -0.33 6.40
N ALA A 196 11.32 -0.29 5.07
CA ALA A 196 10.14 0.10 4.27
C ALA A 196 9.16 -1.07 4.11
N LEU A 197 9.65 -2.31 4.05
CA LEU A 197 8.82 -3.52 4.20
C LEU A 197 8.16 -3.55 5.59
N GLY A 198 8.87 -3.12 6.64
CA GLY A 198 8.34 -3.00 7.99
C GLY A 198 7.21 -1.99 8.15
N LEU A 199 7.26 -0.86 7.42
CA LEU A 199 6.14 0.07 7.34
C LEU A 199 4.91 -0.59 6.68
N LEU A 200 5.10 -1.36 5.61
CA LEU A 200 4.01 -2.12 4.98
C LEU A 200 3.47 -3.21 5.92
N ALA A 201 4.36 -3.87 6.67
CA ALA A 201 4.00 -4.88 7.66
C ALA A 201 3.13 -4.30 8.78
N GLN A 202 3.49 -3.12 9.31
CA GLN A 202 2.66 -2.39 10.28
C GLN A 202 1.26 -2.13 9.73
N VAL A 203 1.13 -1.69 8.47
CA VAL A 203 -0.17 -1.46 7.84
C VAL A 203 -0.98 -2.76 7.72
N ILE A 204 -0.34 -3.89 7.37
CA ILE A 204 -1.01 -5.20 7.32
C ILE A 204 -1.55 -5.57 8.71
N MET A 205 -0.74 -5.40 9.76
CA MET A 205 -1.15 -5.65 11.15
C MET A 205 -2.30 -4.73 11.59
N ASP A 206 -2.30 -3.46 11.18
CA ASP A 206 -3.37 -2.51 11.49
C ASP A 206 -4.69 -2.85 10.77
N ILE A 207 -4.61 -3.40 9.56
CA ILE A 207 -5.78 -3.94 8.85
C ILE A 207 -6.27 -5.19 9.57
N ASP A 208 -5.39 -6.15 9.86
CA ASP A 208 -5.74 -7.43 10.49
C ASP A 208 -6.38 -7.28 11.88
N SER A 209 -5.91 -6.31 12.66
CA SER A 209 -6.50 -5.96 13.97
C SER A 209 -7.89 -5.31 13.85
N GLY A 210 -8.30 -4.89 12.66
CA GLY A 210 -9.54 -4.15 12.41
C GLY A 210 -9.44 -2.66 12.73
N PHE A 211 -8.26 -2.15 13.12
CA PHE A 211 -8.03 -0.72 13.36
C PHE A 211 -8.19 0.08 12.06
N ILE A 212 -7.71 -0.46 10.94
CA ILE A 212 -7.85 0.13 9.62
C ILE A 212 -8.91 -0.61 8.81
N LYS A 213 -9.94 0.13 8.42
CA LYS A 213 -11.04 -0.35 7.58
C LYS A 213 -10.79 -0.07 6.09
N VAL A 214 -11.31 -0.94 5.22
CA VAL A 214 -11.16 -0.90 3.77
C VAL A 214 -12.49 -0.55 3.09
N GLY A 215 -12.45 0.20 1.99
CA GLY A 215 -13.64 0.55 1.22
C GLY A 215 -14.43 1.77 1.72
N GLY A 216 -15.70 1.85 1.33
CA GLY A 216 -16.61 2.93 1.70
C GLY A 216 -17.33 2.67 3.02
N PHE A 217 -17.98 3.71 3.55
CA PHE A 217 -18.87 3.61 4.72
C PHE A 217 -18.18 3.14 6.02
N LYS A 218 -16.84 3.30 6.12
CA LYS A 218 -16.01 2.88 7.26
C LYS A 218 -16.55 3.32 8.64
N SER A 219 -17.07 4.55 8.73
CA SER A 219 -17.65 5.11 9.96
C SER A 219 -19.06 4.60 10.30
N ARG A 220 -19.62 3.71 9.48
CA ARG A 220 -20.99 3.18 9.62
C ARG A 220 -21.01 1.65 9.83
N GLY A 221 -19.89 1.09 10.30
CA GLY A 221 -19.76 -0.35 10.58
C GLY A 221 -19.40 -1.22 9.37
N PHE A 222 -18.69 -0.65 8.38
CA PHE A 222 -18.29 -1.37 7.16
C PHE A 222 -16.76 -1.48 7.07
N GLY A 223 -16.28 -2.53 6.41
CA GLY A 223 -14.93 -2.57 5.87
C GLY A 223 -13.86 -3.16 6.78
N THR A 224 -14.22 -3.81 7.89
CA THR A 224 -13.27 -4.61 8.65
C THR A 224 -12.89 -5.86 7.84
N ILE A 225 -11.58 -6.04 7.63
CA ILE A 225 -10.99 -7.16 6.89
C ILE A 225 -9.95 -7.84 7.79
N LYS A 226 -9.85 -9.17 7.72
CA LYS A 226 -8.80 -9.95 8.40
C LYS A 226 -8.00 -10.78 7.41
N PHE A 227 -6.75 -11.05 7.74
CA PHE A 227 -5.92 -12.00 7.00
C PHE A 227 -6.15 -13.40 7.56
N VAL A 228 -6.72 -14.28 6.74
CA VAL A 228 -6.94 -15.70 7.08
C VAL A 228 -5.66 -16.50 6.86
N GLU A 229 -4.95 -16.17 5.80
CA GLU A 229 -3.66 -16.74 5.45
C GLU A 229 -2.79 -15.64 4.88
N LEU A 230 -1.50 -15.64 5.21
CA LEU A 230 -0.49 -14.81 4.58
C LEU A 230 0.82 -15.58 4.48
N LYS A 231 1.49 -15.45 3.35
CA LYS A 231 2.81 -16.02 3.05
C LYS A 231 3.69 -14.90 2.53
N ILE A 232 4.93 -14.86 3.01
CA ILE A 232 5.94 -13.92 2.56
C ILE A 232 6.98 -14.71 1.77
N ARG A 233 7.10 -14.43 0.48
CA ARG A 233 8.06 -15.10 -0.42
C ARG A 233 9.11 -14.10 -0.88
N VAL A 234 10.38 -14.52 -0.82
CA VAL A 234 11.50 -13.70 -1.27
C VAL A 234 12.12 -14.31 -2.53
N PHE A 235 12.25 -13.48 -3.57
CA PHE A 235 12.89 -13.84 -4.84
C PHE A 235 14.13 -12.97 -5.03
N SER A 236 15.30 -13.58 -5.22
CA SER A 236 16.54 -12.87 -5.58
C SER A 236 16.74 -12.85 -7.10
N SER A 237 17.68 -12.03 -7.57
CA SER A 237 18.08 -11.94 -8.98
C SER A 237 18.71 -13.22 -9.55
N GLN A 238 19.12 -14.18 -8.70
CA GLN A 238 19.86 -15.39 -9.08
C GLN A 238 19.01 -16.66 -9.15
N GLY A 239 17.69 -16.58 -8.87
CA GLY A 239 16.76 -17.71 -8.98
C GLY A 239 16.33 -18.32 -7.64
N MET A 240 15.00 -18.25 -7.43
CA MET A 240 14.08 -18.89 -6.47
C MET A 240 14.28 -18.89 -4.93
N VAL A 241 13.20 -18.39 -4.31
CA VAL A 241 12.44 -18.79 -3.11
C VAL A 241 13.22 -19.21 -1.88
N LEU A 242 13.26 -18.29 -0.93
CA LEU A 242 13.40 -18.63 0.48
C LEU A 242 12.04 -18.39 1.17
N GLU A 243 11.31 -19.46 1.51
CA GLU A 243 10.21 -19.40 2.51
C GLU A 243 10.76 -19.07 3.91
N LYS A 244 12.08 -19.24 4.09
CA LYS A 244 12.89 -18.82 5.25
C LYS A 244 14.01 -17.93 4.71
N GLY A 245 13.63 -16.71 4.35
CA GLY A 245 14.46 -15.77 3.64
C GLY A 245 15.29 -14.90 4.55
N VAL A 246 16.60 -14.92 4.32
CA VAL A 246 17.47 -13.87 4.79
C VAL A 246 17.31 -12.66 3.86
N LEU A 247 16.84 -11.56 4.43
CA LEU A 247 16.75 -10.28 3.75
C LEU A 247 17.95 -9.42 4.14
N ASP A 248 18.94 -9.35 3.25
CA ASP A 248 20.10 -8.48 3.45
C ASP A 248 19.70 -7.00 3.47
N SER A 249 20.49 -6.19 4.17
CA SER A 249 20.34 -4.73 4.21
C SER A 249 20.62 -4.13 2.82
N LEU A 250 19.74 -3.27 2.31
CA LEU A 250 19.93 -2.62 1.00
C LEU A 250 20.62 -1.25 1.05
N ASP A 251 20.71 -0.63 2.23
CA ASP A 251 21.35 0.66 2.45
C ASP A 251 21.80 0.84 3.93
N PRO A 252 22.47 1.95 4.30
CA PRO A 252 22.95 2.21 5.68
C PRO A 252 21.86 2.44 6.75
N ILE A 253 20.63 2.73 6.34
CA ILE A 253 19.46 2.84 7.24
C ILE A 253 18.98 1.44 7.60
N ASP A 254 19.04 0.55 6.63
CA ASP A 254 18.50 -0.79 6.68
C ASP A 254 19.28 -1.74 7.59
N SER A 255 18.63 -2.83 7.99
CA SER A 255 19.24 -3.87 8.81
C SER A 255 18.83 -5.24 8.30
N LYS A 256 19.75 -6.21 8.39
CA LYS A 256 19.50 -7.59 7.96
C LYS A 256 18.36 -8.21 8.78
N VAL A 257 17.49 -8.96 8.11
CA VAL A 257 16.36 -9.66 8.72
C VAL A 257 16.38 -11.13 8.34
N GLU A 258 15.98 -12.00 9.25
CA GLU A 258 15.75 -13.41 9.01
C GLU A 258 14.27 -13.74 9.24
N LEU A 259 13.61 -14.29 8.22
CA LEU A 259 12.20 -14.67 8.29
C LEU A 259 12.06 -16.10 8.82
N THR A 260 11.11 -16.28 9.74
CA THR A 260 10.80 -17.54 10.40
C THR A 260 9.90 -18.45 9.57
N GLY A 261 9.11 -17.88 8.65
CA GLY A 261 8.07 -18.55 7.87
C GLY A 261 6.68 -18.49 8.52
N GLU A 262 6.58 -18.03 9.77
CA GLU A 262 5.30 -17.72 10.42
C GLU A 262 4.96 -16.25 10.18
N TRP A 263 3.95 -15.99 9.35
CA TRP A 263 3.67 -14.62 8.87
C TRP A 263 3.45 -13.59 9.98
N VAL A 264 2.82 -13.95 11.09
CA VAL A 264 2.60 -13.02 12.22
C VAL A 264 3.93 -12.60 12.84
N LYS A 265 4.84 -13.55 13.08
CA LYS A 265 6.17 -13.28 13.61
C LYS A 265 7.01 -12.50 12.60
N ASP A 266 6.92 -12.87 11.33
CA ASP A 266 7.66 -12.23 10.25
C ASP A 266 7.24 -10.77 10.05
N LEU A 267 5.93 -10.46 10.15
CA LEU A 267 5.43 -9.09 10.15
C LEU A 267 5.97 -8.29 11.35
N ASP A 268 6.00 -8.89 12.55
CA ASP A 268 6.54 -8.21 13.72
C ASP A 268 8.05 -7.96 13.60
N ILE A 269 8.82 -8.93 13.10
CA ILE A 269 10.27 -8.76 12.85
C ILE A 269 10.51 -7.60 11.88
N LEU A 270 9.78 -7.56 10.76
CA LEU A 270 9.86 -6.46 9.80
C LEU A 270 9.47 -5.12 10.44
N ARG A 271 8.39 -5.11 11.24
CA ARG A 271 7.96 -3.93 12.01
C ARG A 271 9.06 -3.43 12.95
N GLN A 272 9.74 -4.31 13.68
CA GLN A 272 10.82 -3.89 14.57
C GLN A 272 11.96 -3.22 13.80
N VAL A 273 12.31 -3.70 12.61
CA VAL A 273 13.30 -3.03 11.76
C VAL A 273 12.86 -1.63 11.36
N PHE A 274 11.59 -1.46 11.00
CA PHE A 274 11.04 -0.13 10.74
C PHE A 274 11.16 0.80 11.95
N LEU A 275 10.76 0.34 13.14
CA LEU A 275 10.81 1.12 14.38
C LEU A 275 12.24 1.51 14.76
N ASN A 276 13.19 0.58 14.64
CA ASN A 276 14.60 0.82 14.94
C ASN A 276 15.27 1.78 13.94
N SER A 277 14.74 1.88 12.72
CA SER A 277 15.24 2.81 11.70
C SER A 277 14.65 4.23 11.79
N LEU A 278 13.69 4.49 12.69
CA LEU A 278 12.96 5.77 12.74
C LEU A 278 13.85 7.00 12.89
N ASP A 279 14.85 6.96 13.79
CA ASP A 279 15.73 8.11 14.01
C ASP A 279 16.58 8.43 12.77
N LYS A 280 17.05 7.40 12.07
CA LYS A 280 17.77 7.55 10.80
C LYS A 280 16.86 8.10 9.71
N ILE A 281 15.62 7.59 9.60
CA ILE A 281 14.61 8.09 8.65
C ILE A 281 14.28 9.55 8.95
N ARG A 282 14.14 9.94 10.23
CA ARG A 282 13.85 11.31 10.66
C ARG A 282 14.97 12.27 10.22
N LYS A 283 16.24 11.93 10.47
CA LYS A 283 17.40 12.72 10.00
C LYS A 283 17.37 12.95 8.49
N VAL A 284 17.08 11.90 7.71
CA VAL A 284 16.97 12.01 6.24
C VAL A 284 15.79 12.91 5.86
N ALA A 285 14.62 12.77 6.51
CA ALA A 285 13.45 13.60 6.23
C ALA A 285 13.68 15.09 6.56
N GLU A 286 14.34 15.40 7.68
CA GLU A 286 14.72 16.77 8.10
C GLU A 286 15.68 17.44 7.12
N SER A 287 16.56 16.66 6.47
CA SER A 287 17.44 17.14 5.42
C SER A 287 16.76 17.45 4.07
N GLY A 288 15.43 17.34 4.02
CA GLY A 288 14.66 17.43 2.77
C GLY A 288 14.79 16.18 1.91
N TRP A 289 14.89 15.00 2.54
CA TRP A 289 15.04 13.69 1.92
C TRP A 289 16.36 13.48 1.16
N ARG A 290 17.44 14.17 1.53
CA ARG A 290 18.77 13.87 0.96
C ARG A 290 19.28 12.55 1.53
N TRP A 291 19.11 11.47 0.77
CA TRP A 291 19.42 10.12 1.22
C TRP A 291 20.90 9.92 1.55
N ASN A 292 21.82 10.66 0.91
CA ASN A 292 23.26 10.59 1.20
C ASN A 292 23.72 11.18 2.54
N VAL A 293 22.85 11.86 3.30
CA VAL A 293 23.25 12.53 4.55
C VAL A 293 23.88 11.56 5.55
N LEU A 294 23.36 10.33 5.60
CA LEU A 294 23.89 9.29 6.50
C LEU A 294 25.17 8.62 5.98
N THR A 295 25.51 8.77 4.70
CA THR A 295 26.79 8.26 4.17
C THR A 295 27.97 9.21 4.41
N ALA A 296 27.70 10.50 4.65
CA ALA A 296 28.75 11.47 4.95
C ALA A 296 29.33 11.30 6.37
N GLU A 297 28.59 10.66 7.29
CA GLU A 297 28.99 10.41 8.68
C GLU A 297 29.82 9.12 8.87
N VAL A 298 30.02 8.30 7.82
CA VAL A 298 30.73 7.01 7.88
C VAL A 298 32.15 7.10 7.29
N LYS A 299 32.74 8.31 7.27
CA LYS A 299 34.14 8.53 6.87
C LYS A 299 35.01 8.86 8.07
#